data_AF-A0A951YK41-F1
#
_entry.id   AF-A0A951YK41-F1
#
_cell.length_a   1.000
_cell.length_b   1.000
_cell.length_c   1.000
_cell.angle_alpha   90.00
_cell.angle_beta   90.00
_cell.angle_gamma   90.00
#
_symmetry.space_group_name_H-M   'P 1'
#
loop_
_entity.id
_entity.type
_entity.pdbx_description
1 polymer ?
#
loop_
_entity_poly.entity_id
_entity_poly.type
_entity_poly.pdbx_seq_one_letter_code
_entity_poly.pdbx_strand_id
1 'polypeptide(L)'
;MARAAARRSGLTAPRGLTALLVVVAAATLVAAAQVDSPSAPVAPTAEAVAGGARLYALNCAVCHGASGRGIDEARLAFPPGDRHCTRCHKPNNRAVQSLAEPLVDNDMFSIGVPPPLVPTAGAPAPLAATASPDALWAYLSHTMPRYEPGRQSPREYWQLTAFLLDLNGREAAAAAASAASE
;
A
#
# COMPACT_ATOMS: atom_id res chain seq x y z
N MET A 1 44.66 -75.47 -14.81
CA MET A 1 43.71 -74.67 -15.61
C MET A 1 42.57 -74.32 -14.65
N ALA A 2 42.13 -73.07 -14.37
CA ALA A 2 42.20 -71.78 -15.05
C ALA A 2 42.27 -70.61 -14.02
N ARG A 3 42.73 -69.43 -14.46
CA ARG A 3 42.81 -68.16 -13.70
C ARG A 3 41.49 -67.38 -13.75
N ALA A 4 41.11 -66.71 -12.66
CA ALA A 4 40.24 -65.50 -12.67
C ALA A 4 40.43 -64.73 -11.33
N ALA A 5 41.21 -63.65 -11.30
CA ALA A 5 40.85 -62.24 -11.59
C ALA A 5 40.20 -61.52 -10.39
N ALA A 6 41.03 -60.76 -9.65
CA ALA A 6 40.62 -59.88 -8.57
C ALA A 6 39.83 -58.66 -9.10
N ARG A 7 38.61 -58.46 -8.61
CA ARG A 7 37.83 -57.24 -8.86
C ARG A 7 38.17 -56.18 -7.81
N ARG A 8 38.74 -55.07 -8.26
CA ARG A 8 38.96 -53.85 -7.48
C ARG A 8 37.70 -52.99 -7.58
N SER A 9 36.99 -52.79 -6.48
CA SER A 9 35.87 -51.83 -6.42
C SER A 9 36.42 -50.43 -6.21
N GLY A 10 36.48 -49.64 -7.29
CA GLY A 10 36.81 -48.22 -7.23
C GLY A 10 35.61 -47.44 -6.71
N LEU A 11 35.79 -46.78 -5.56
CA LEU A 11 34.88 -45.75 -5.06
C LEU A 11 34.91 -44.56 -6.04
N THR A 12 33.90 -44.45 -6.90
CA THR A 12 33.66 -43.23 -7.67
C THR A 12 33.13 -42.16 -6.73
N ALA A 13 33.91 -41.10 -6.53
CA ALA A 13 33.51 -39.90 -5.79
C ALA A 13 32.18 -39.31 -6.31
N PRO A 14 31.31 -38.79 -5.43
CA PRO A 14 29.98 -38.37 -5.80
C PRO A 14 30.02 -37.03 -6.53
N ARG A 15 29.86 -37.07 -7.86
CA ARG A 15 29.68 -35.90 -8.73
C ARG A 15 28.55 -34.94 -8.30
N GLY A 16 27.64 -35.41 -7.43
CA GLY A 16 26.55 -34.61 -6.88
C GLY A 16 27.01 -33.51 -5.91
N LEU A 17 28.10 -33.71 -5.16
CA LEU A 17 28.55 -32.74 -4.16
C LEU A 17 29.22 -31.53 -4.81
N THR A 18 29.99 -31.76 -5.88
CA THR A 18 30.59 -30.69 -6.70
C THR A 18 29.54 -29.88 -7.46
N ALA A 19 28.49 -30.53 -7.99
CA ALA A 19 27.41 -29.82 -8.67
C ALA A 19 26.60 -28.93 -7.71
N LEU A 20 26.32 -29.41 -6.49
CA LEU A 20 25.62 -28.64 -5.46
C LEU A 20 26.44 -27.44 -4.97
N LEU A 21 27.76 -27.61 -4.79
CA LEU A 21 28.66 -26.52 -4.40
C LEU A 21 28.73 -25.40 -5.47
N VAL A 22 28.71 -25.76 -6.75
CA VAL A 22 28.71 -24.79 -7.86
C VAL A 22 27.40 -23.99 -7.91
N VAL A 23 26.25 -24.64 -7.68
CA VAL A 23 24.94 -23.95 -7.65
C VAL A 23 24.83 -23.01 -6.45
N VAL A 24 25.29 -23.43 -5.26
CA VAL A 24 25.29 -22.57 -4.07
C VAL A 24 26.23 -21.38 -4.23
N ALA A 25 27.44 -21.58 -4.79
CA ALA A 25 28.37 -20.49 -5.06
C ALA A 25 27.79 -19.47 -6.06
N ALA A 26 27.15 -19.93 -7.14
CA ALA A 26 26.49 -19.06 -8.11
C ALA A 26 25.34 -18.25 -7.48
N ALA A 27 24.54 -18.85 -6.60
CA ALA A 27 23.46 -18.15 -5.90
C ALA A 27 24.00 -17.06 -4.94
N THR A 28 25.12 -17.30 -4.26
CA THR A 28 25.76 -16.27 -3.40
C THR A 28 26.39 -15.12 -4.20
N LEU A 29 26.84 -15.37 -5.43
CA LEU A 29 27.38 -14.35 -6.33
C LEU A 29 26.29 -13.43 -6.91
N VAL A 30 25.09 -13.95 -7.17
CA VAL A 30 23.96 -13.14 -7.66
C VAL A 30 23.36 -12.27 -6.55
N ALA A 31 23.33 -12.76 -5.31
CA ALA A 31 22.85 -11.98 -4.16
C ALA A 31 23.75 -10.78 -3.82
N ALA A 32 25.07 -10.88 -4.06
CA ALA A 32 26.02 -9.79 -3.82
C ALA A 32 25.95 -8.67 -4.89
N ALA A 33 25.28 -8.91 -6.02
CA ALA A 33 25.13 -7.93 -7.11
C ALA A 33 23.89 -7.04 -6.95
N GLN A 34 23.04 -7.27 -5.95
CA GLN A 34 22.02 -6.31 -5.53
C GLN A 34 22.67 -5.25 -4.65
N VAL A 35 23.63 -4.53 -5.22
CA VAL A 35 24.13 -3.29 -4.65
C VAL A 35 23.00 -2.30 -4.80
N ASP A 36 22.44 -1.82 -3.69
CA ASP A 36 21.57 -0.65 -3.66
C ASP A 36 22.23 0.44 -4.50
N SER A 37 21.68 0.69 -5.69
CA SER A 37 22.05 1.87 -6.44
C SER A 37 21.60 3.04 -5.58
N PRO A 38 22.47 4.02 -5.24
CA PRO A 38 22.01 5.21 -4.57
C PRO A 38 20.98 5.84 -5.49
N SER A 39 19.70 5.77 -5.11
CA SER A 39 18.67 6.52 -5.80
C SER A 39 19.15 7.96 -5.81
N ALA A 40 19.23 8.58 -6.98
CA ALA A 40 19.44 10.02 -7.06
C ALA A 40 18.52 10.71 -6.04
N PRO A 41 18.97 11.75 -5.33
CA PRO A 41 18.14 12.40 -4.33
C PRO A 41 16.81 12.77 -4.97
N VAL A 42 15.76 12.06 -4.56
CA VAL A 42 14.40 12.31 -5.00
C VAL A 42 14.07 13.70 -4.49
N ALA A 43 13.56 14.58 -5.36
CA ALA A 43 13.14 15.90 -4.93
C ALA A 43 12.20 15.76 -3.71
N PRO A 44 12.31 16.58 -2.65
CA PRO A 44 11.54 16.42 -1.42
C PRO A 44 10.03 16.21 -1.65
N THR A 45 9.46 16.87 -2.67
CA THR A 45 8.08 16.67 -3.12
C THR A 45 7.80 15.26 -3.61
N ALA A 46 8.65 14.69 -4.46
CA ALA A 46 8.46 13.34 -4.98
C ALA A 46 8.60 12.28 -3.87
N GLU A 47 9.44 12.53 -2.86
CA GLU A 47 9.53 11.66 -1.69
C GLU A 47 8.25 11.72 -0.84
N ALA A 48 7.74 12.92 -0.56
CA ALA A 48 6.51 13.11 0.20
C ALA A 48 5.29 12.50 -0.51
N VAL A 49 5.15 12.72 -1.82
CA VAL A 49 4.10 12.11 -2.65
C VAL A 49 4.21 10.59 -2.64
N ALA A 50 5.42 10.03 -2.79
CA ALA A 50 5.62 8.59 -2.71
C ALA A 50 5.29 8.02 -1.32
N GLY A 51 5.62 8.75 -0.24
CA GLY A 51 5.21 8.43 1.12
C GLY A 51 3.68 8.38 1.27
N GLY A 52 3.00 9.42 0.79
CA GLY A 52 1.55 9.51 0.79
C GLY A 52 0.89 8.39 -0.01
N ALA A 53 1.43 8.05 -1.19
CA ALA A 53 0.93 6.95 -2.02
C ALA A 53 1.00 5.60 -1.30
N ARG A 54 2.09 5.32 -0.57
CA ARG A 54 2.22 4.10 0.24
C ARG A 54 1.20 4.05 1.37
N LEU A 55 1.05 5.16 2.11
CA LEU A 55 0.05 5.28 3.18
C LEU A 55 -1.38 5.12 2.64
N TYR A 56 -1.67 5.71 1.49
CA TYR A 56 -2.95 5.64 0.82
C TYR A 56 -3.31 4.20 0.43
N ALA A 57 -2.36 3.47 -0.16
CA ALA A 57 -2.55 2.07 -0.55
C ALA A 57 -2.91 1.19 0.66
N LEU A 58 -2.29 1.45 1.82
CA LEU A 58 -2.49 0.66 3.03
C LEU A 58 -3.79 1.01 3.78
N ASN A 59 -4.19 2.28 3.78
CA ASN A 59 -5.21 2.77 4.71
C ASN A 59 -6.48 3.32 4.03
N CYS A 60 -6.43 3.69 2.75
CA CYS A 60 -7.46 4.49 2.09
C CYS A 60 -8.08 3.77 0.88
N ALA A 61 -7.25 3.08 0.09
CA ALA A 61 -7.67 2.45 -1.17
C ALA A 61 -8.77 1.39 -1.00
N VAL A 62 -8.88 0.78 0.17
CA VAL A 62 -9.94 -0.20 0.50
C VAL A 62 -11.35 0.41 0.44
N CYS A 63 -11.48 1.72 0.62
CA CYS A 63 -12.75 2.45 0.54
C CYS A 63 -12.80 3.40 -0.66
N HIS A 64 -11.68 4.04 -1.00
CA HIS A 64 -11.61 5.07 -2.03
C HIS A 64 -11.10 4.57 -3.39
N GLY A 65 -10.70 3.30 -3.48
CA GLY A 65 -10.19 2.68 -4.70
C GLY A 65 -8.71 3.01 -4.94
N ALA A 66 -8.02 2.15 -5.69
CA ALA A 66 -6.58 2.30 -5.94
C ALA A 66 -6.25 3.58 -6.73
N SER A 67 -7.11 3.96 -7.68
CA SER A 67 -6.99 5.22 -8.43
C SER A 67 -7.80 6.37 -7.83
N GLY A 68 -8.40 6.19 -6.66
CA GLY A 68 -9.23 7.21 -6.02
C GLY A 68 -10.62 7.36 -6.66
N ARG A 69 -11.10 6.39 -7.45
CA ARG A 69 -12.41 6.50 -8.13
C ARG A 69 -13.60 6.09 -7.24
N GLY A 70 -13.36 5.92 -5.94
CA GLY A 70 -14.39 5.72 -4.93
C GLY A 70 -14.74 4.25 -4.71
N ILE A 71 -15.83 4.05 -3.97
CA ILE A 71 -16.21 2.71 -3.46
C ILE A 71 -16.53 1.70 -4.56
N ASP A 72 -17.00 2.15 -5.72
CA ASP A 72 -17.33 1.26 -6.83
C ASP A 72 -16.08 0.64 -7.45
N GLU A 73 -14.98 1.38 -7.52
CA GLU A 73 -13.67 0.82 -7.86
C GLU A 73 -13.17 -0.09 -6.75
N ALA A 74 -13.19 0.37 -5.50
CA ALA A 74 -12.63 -0.35 -4.36
C ALA A 74 -13.22 -1.75 -4.19
N ARG A 75 -14.54 -1.90 -4.39
CA ARG A 75 -15.25 -3.18 -4.30
C ARG A 75 -14.77 -4.21 -5.30
N LEU A 76 -14.18 -3.82 -6.43
CA LEU A 76 -13.71 -4.76 -7.44
C LEU A 76 -12.52 -5.60 -6.95
N ALA A 77 -11.79 -5.13 -5.94
CA ALA A 77 -10.72 -5.88 -5.28
C ALA A 77 -11.23 -7.08 -4.44
N PHE A 78 -12.54 -7.16 -4.17
CA PHE A 78 -13.16 -8.23 -3.40
C PHE A 78 -13.85 -9.26 -4.30
N PRO A 79 -13.99 -10.53 -3.85
CA PRO A 79 -14.81 -11.53 -4.52
C PRO A 79 -16.23 -11.01 -4.78
N PRO A 80 -16.91 -11.41 -5.87
CA PRO A 80 -18.24 -10.88 -6.21
C PRO A 80 -19.27 -10.94 -5.07
N GLY A 81 -19.25 -11.99 -4.24
CA GLY A 81 -20.16 -12.14 -3.09
C GLY A 81 -19.92 -11.16 -1.94
N ASP A 82 -18.72 -10.56 -1.86
CA ASP A 82 -18.28 -9.73 -0.74
C ASP A 82 -18.28 -8.22 -1.08
N ARG A 83 -18.75 -7.86 -2.28
CA ARG A 83 -18.80 -6.46 -2.76
C ARG A 83 -19.90 -5.63 -2.10
N HIS A 84 -20.79 -6.26 -1.34
CA HIS A 84 -21.87 -5.62 -0.59
C HIS A 84 -21.41 -5.18 0.80
N CYS A 85 -20.43 -4.27 0.87
CA CYS A 85 -19.80 -3.83 2.12
C CYS A 85 -20.82 -3.37 3.18
N THR A 86 -21.93 -2.75 2.76
CA THR A 86 -23.01 -2.25 3.62
C THR A 86 -23.82 -3.35 4.31
N ARG A 87 -23.61 -4.63 3.97
CA ARG A 87 -24.15 -5.75 4.75
C ARG A 87 -23.63 -5.71 6.19
N CYS A 88 -22.32 -5.46 6.36
CA CYS A 88 -21.66 -5.37 7.65
C CYS A 88 -21.40 -3.93 8.10
N HIS A 89 -21.08 -3.02 7.17
CA HIS A 89 -20.77 -1.61 7.43
C HIS A 89 -21.97 -0.69 7.18
N LYS A 90 -23.04 -0.86 7.96
CA LYS A 90 -24.31 -0.17 7.69
C LYS A 90 -24.23 1.33 8.00
N PRO A 91 -25.02 2.18 7.32
CA PRO A 91 -25.04 3.62 7.57
C PRO A 91 -25.32 4.00 9.04
N ASN A 92 -26.14 3.22 9.73
CA ASN A 92 -26.54 3.43 11.13
C ASN A 92 -25.55 2.85 12.16
N ASN A 93 -24.45 2.21 11.72
CA ASN A 93 -23.41 1.78 12.63
C ASN A 93 -22.56 2.99 13.08
N ARG A 94 -21.84 2.84 14.21
CA ARG A 94 -20.88 3.84 14.70
C ARG A 94 -19.81 4.16 13.64
N ALA A 95 -19.35 5.40 13.55
CA ALA A 95 -18.31 5.77 12.58
C ALA A 95 -16.93 5.21 12.97
N VAL A 96 -16.64 5.20 14.27
CA VAL A 96 -15.39 4.67 14.85
C VAL A 96 -15.72 3.37 15.57
N GLN A 97 -15.00 2.29 15.22
CA GLN A 97 -15.10 1.00 15.89
C GLN A 97 -14.08 0.94 17.03
N SER A 98 -14.53 0.93 18.29
CA SER A 98 -13.62 0.66 19.40
C SER A 98 -13.16 -0.80 19.36
N LEU A 99 -11.85 -1.03 19.51
CA LEU A 99 -11.29 -2.36 19.73
C LEU A 99 -11.44 -2.83 21.19
N ALA A 100 -11.91 -1.94 22.09
CA ALA A 100 -12.21 -2.30 23.48
C ALA A 100 -13.61 -2.93 23.64
N GLU A 101 -14.43 -2.92 22.59
CA GLU A 101 -15.76 -3.52 22.58
C GLU A 101 -15.77 -4.79 21.71
N PRO A 102 -16.54 -5.82 22.08
CA PRO A 102 -16.71 -7.00 21.23
C PRO A 102 -17.29 -6.64 19.86
N LEU A 103 -16.74 -7.25 18.81
CA LEU A 103 -17.30 -7.19 17.46
C LEU A 103 -18.52 -8.11 17.39
N VAL A 104 -19.68 -7.58 17.04
CA VAL A 104 -20.95 -8.31 16.91
C VAL A 104 -21.31 -8.42 15.42
N ASP A 105 -21.95 -9.52 15.02
CA ASP A 105 -22.34 -9.71 13.63
C ASP A 105 -23.16 -8.53 13.08
N ASN A 106 -22.66 -7.93 11.99
CA ASN A 106 -23.24 -6.77 11.29
C ASN A 106 -23.16 -5.42 12.03
N ASP A 107 -22.31 -5.28 13.04
CA ASP A 107 -22.12 -4.04 13.81
C ASP A 107 -20.80 -3.28 13.49
N MET A 108 -20.12 -3.66 12.41
CA MET A 108 -18.87 -3.00 11.97
C MET A 108 -19.08 -1.52 11.74
N PHE A 109 -18.02 -0.72 11.79
CA PHE A 109 -18.14 0.73 11.59
C PHE A 109 -18.88 1.11 10.29
N SER A 110 -19.64 2.19 10.33
CA SER A 110 -20.29 2.76 9.14
C SER A 110 -19.24 3.29 8.19
N ILE A 111 -19.23 2.79 6.96
CA ILE A 111 -18.41 3.36 5.87
C ILE A 111 -19.04 4.60 5.24
N GLY A 112 -20.33 4.84 5.52
CA GLY A 112 -21.18 5.84 4.85
C GLY A 112 -21.09 5.75 3.33
N VAL A 113 -20.83 6.88 2.66
CA VAL A 113 -20.68 6.96 1.20
C VAL A 113 -19.26 7.46 0.89
N PRO A 114 -18.26 6.57 0.78
CA PRO A 114 -16.90 6.99 0.45
C PRO A 114 -16.87 7.64 -0.95
N PRO A 115 -16.58 8.95 -1.05
CA PRO A 115 -16.58 9.63 -2.33
C PRO A 115 -15.34 9.22 -3.16
N PRO A 116 -15.41 9.37 -4.50
CA PRO A 116 -14.19 9.44 -5.30
C PRO A 116 -13.36 10.65 -4.86
N LEU A 117 -12.05 10.47 -4.88
CA LEU A 117 -11.04 11.47 -4.54
C LEU A 117 -10.43 12.14 -5.78
N VAL A 118 -10.77 11.66 -6.97
CA VAL A 118 -10.47 12.27 -8.27
C VAL A 118 -11.76 12.66 -8.99
N PRO A 119 -11.73 13.60 -9.94
CA PRO A 119 -12.89 13.97 -10.72
C PRO A 119 -13.50 12.76 -11.45
N THR A 120 -14.80 12.60 -11.32
CA THR A 120 -15.59 11.60 -12.07
C THR A 120 -16.85 12.26 -12.61
N ALA A 121 -17.55 11.60 -13.54
CA ALA A 121 -18.81 12.11 -14.08
C ALA A 121 -19.88 12.35 -12.97
N GLY A 122 -19.91 11.52 -11.93
CA GLY A 122 -20.85 11.65 -10.81
C GLY A 122 -20.38 12.55 -9.67
N ALA A 123 -19.10 12.93 -9.65
CA ALA A 123 -18.49 13.78 -8.63
C ALA A 123 -17.32 14.56 -9.24
N PRO A 124 -17.59 15.71 -9.89
CA PRO A 124 -16.59 16.42 -10.69
C PRO A 124 -15.59 17.22 -9.86
N ALA A 125 -15.90 17.50 -8.59
CA ALA A 125 -15.07 18.36 -7.73
C ALA A 125 -14.84 17.69 -6.37
N PRO A 126 -13.98 16.66 -6.28
CA PRO A 126 -13.56 16.12 -4.99
C PRO A 126 -12.82 17.20 -4.17
N LEU A 127 -12.76 17.04 -2.85
CA LEU A 127 -12.18 18.04 -1.96
C LEU A 127 -10.75 18.44 -2.37
N ALA A 128 -9.92 17.46 -2.74
CA ALA A 128 -8.54 17.70 -3.17
C ALA A 128 -8.42 18.49 -4.49
N ALA A 129 -9.46 18.53 -5.32
CA ALA A 129 -9.46 19.34 -6.54
C ALA A 129 -9.54 20.85 -6.23
N THR A 130 -10.17 21.25 -5.12
CA THR A 130 -10.52 22.66 -4.84
C THR A 130 -9.96 23.22 -3.54
N ALA A 131 -9.74 22.38 -2.53
CA ALA A 131 -9.26 22.83 -1.22
C ALA A 131 -7.83 23.38 -1.28
N SER A 132 -7.50 24.22 -0.29
CA SER A 132 -6.11 24.55 0.03
C SER A 132 -5.40 23.35 0.67
N PRO A 133 -4.06 23.28 0.62
CA PRO A 133 -3.30 22.26 1.34
C PRO A 133 -3.66 22.16 2.82
N ASP A 134 -3.75 23.29 3.53
CA ASP A 134 -4.08 23.31 4.97
C ASP A 134 -5.49 22.78 5.25
N ALA A 135 -6.47 23.18 4.44
CA ALA A 135 -7.85 22.72 4.61
C ALA A 135 -7.99 21.22 4.34
N LEU A 136 -7.28 20.71 3.31
CA LEU A 136 -7.25 19.29 3.02
C LEU A 136 -6.56 18.51 4.14
N TRP A 137 -5.39 18.97 4.61
CA TRP A 137 -4.70 18.36 5.73
C TRP A 137 -5.55 18.32 7.00
N ALA A 138 -6.19 19.44 7.35
CA ALA A 138 -7.07 19.52 8.52
C ALA A 138 -8.25 18.54 8.41
N TYR A 139 -8.86 18.45 7.22
CA TYR A 139 -9.91 17.48 6.98
C TYR A 139 -9.42 16.04 7.16
N LEU A 140 -8.28 15.69 6.56
CA LEU A 140 -7.72 14.34 6.66
C LEU A 140 -7.36 13.99 8.11
N SER A 141 -6.65 14.86 8.82
CA SER A 141 -6.16 14.57 10.16
C SER A 141 -7.25 14.43 11.22
N HIS A 142 -8.41 15.08 11.01
CA HIS A 142 -9.51 15.06 11.98
C HIS A 142 -10.64 14.08 11.62
N THR A 143 -10.73 13.65 10.37
CA THR A 143 -11.88 12.83 9.91
C THR A 143 -11.49 11.50 9.27
N MET A 144 -10.20 11.33 8.95
CA MET A 144 -9.69 10.14 8.27
C MET A 144 -8.57 9.46 9.07
N PRO A 145 -8.35 8.15 8.83
CA PRO A 145 -9.29 7.24 8.16
C PRO A 145 -10.57 7.11 8.99
N ARG A 146 -11.73 6.96 8.33
CA ARG A 146 -13.05 7.03 8.98
C ARG A 146 -13.18 6.13 10.21
N TYR A 147 -12.58 4.95 10.18
CA TYR A 147 -12.66 3.97 11.26
C TYR A 147 -11.78 4.33 12.47
N GLU A 148 -10.77 5.20 12.31
CA GLU A 148 -9.82 5.61 13.34
C GLU A 148 -9.19 6.98 12.99
N PRO A 149 -9.94 8.09 13.11
CA PRO A 149 -9.41 9.42 12.81
C PRO A 149 -8.19 9.76 13.67
N GLY A 150 -7.18 10.40 13.08
CA GLY A 150 -5.96 10.75 13.80
C GLY A 150 -4.93 9.62 13.93
N ARG A 151 -5.15 8.48 13.26
CA ARG A 151 -4.22 7.33 13.26
C ARG A 151 -2.80 7.67 12.76
N GLN A 152 -2.68 8.52 11.73
CA GLN A 152 -1.38 8.91 11.18
C GLN A 152 -0.74 10.07 11.96
N SER A 153 0.59 10.17 11.92
CA SER A 153 1.31 11.33 12.44
C SER A 153 1.04 12.60 11.60
N PRO A 154 1.28 13.81 12.14
CA PRO A 154 1.11 15.05 11.38
C PRO A 154 1.86 15.07 10.05
N ARG A 155 3.10 14.55 10.04
CA ARG A 155 3.94 14.41 8.85
C ARG A 155 3.32 13.49 7.80
N GLU A 156 2.84 12.33 8.23
CA GLU A 156 2.18 11.37 7.34
C GLU A 156 0.88 11.93 6.75
N TYR A 157 0.12 12.73 7.51
CA TYR A 157 -1.02 13.46 6.94
C TYR A 157 -0.59 14.48 5.90
N TRP A 158 0.53 15.18 6.07
CA TRP A 158 1.05 16.07 5.03
C TRP A 158 1.48 15.33 3.77
N GLN A 159 2.09 14.15 3.92
CA GLN A 159 2.42 13.27 2.79
C GLN A 159 1.16 12.80 2.06
N LEU A 160 0.11 12.41 2.79
CA LEU A 160 -1.20 12.07 2.22
C LEU A 160 -1.83 13.26 1.50
N THR A 161 -1.76 14.47 2.07
CA THR A 161 -2.22 15.71 1.44
C THR A 161 -1.47 15.97 0.14
N ALA A 162 -0.13 15.87 0.14
CA ALA A 162 0.68 16.05 -1.05
C ALA A 162 0.31 15.06 -2.16
N PHE A 163 0.17 13.77 -1.80
CA PHE A 163 -0.25 12.73 -2.73
C PHE A 163 -1.65 13.00 -3.32
N LEU A 164 -2.64 13.36 -2.51
CA LEU A 164 -4.00 13.61 -3.03
C LEU A 164 -4.08 14.85 -3.92
N LEU A 165 -3.28 15.88 -3.64
CA LEU A 165 -3.15 17.04 -4.51
C LEU A 165 -2.50 16.67 -5.84
N ASP A 166 -1.41 15.91 -5.81
CA ASP A 166 -0.72 15.38 -7.00
C ASP A 166 -1.65 14.50 -7.85
N LEU A 167 -2.41 13.60 -7.21
CA LEU A 167 -3.41 12.74 -7.84
C LEU A 167 -4.53 13.54 -8.55
N ASN A 168 -4.74 14.79 -8.15
CA ASN A 168 -5.69 15.73 -8.76
C ASN A 168 -5.01 16.74 -9.71
N GLY A 169 -3.75 16.53 -10.10
CA GLY A 169 -3.00 17.40 -11.00
C GLY A 169 -2.64 18.76 -10.39
N ARG A 170 -2.66 18.88 -9.06
CA ARG A 170 -2.38 20.12 -8.32
C ARG A 170 -0.92 20.18 -7.86
N GLU A 171 0.04 20.02 -8.78
CA GLU A 171 1.48 19.90 -8.50
C GLU A 171 2.05 21.01 -7.60
N ALA A 172 1.71 22.27 -7.87
CA ALA A 172 2.17 23.40 -7.05
C ALA A 172 1.63 23.35 -5.61
N ALA A 173 0.39 22.88 -5.42
CA ALA A 173 -0.19 22.70 -4.10
C ALA A 173 0.41 21.47 -3.40
N ALA A 174 0.71 20.39 -4.14
CA ALA A 174 1.40 19.22 -3.63
C ALA A 174 2.82 19.57 -3.13
N ALA A 175 3.54 20.44 -3.86
CA ALA A 175 4.83 20.96 -3.42
C ALA A 175 4.73 21.75 -2.10
N ALA A 176 3.72 22.62 -1.96
CA ALA A 176 3.47 23.35 -0.72
C ALA A 176 3.13 22.42 0.46
N ALA A 177 2.31 21.39 0.24
CA ALA A 177 2.01 20.36 1.25
C ALA A 177 3.25 19.55 1.63
N SER A 178 4.14 19.28 0.67
CA SER A 178 5.38 18.51 0.90
C SER A 178 6.35 19.28 1.79
N ALA A 179 6.50 20.59 1.59
CA ALA A 179 7.32 21.43 2.45
C ALA A 179 6.82 21.47 3.91
N ALA A 180 5.51 21.32 4.13
CA ALA A 180 4.93 21.22 5.47
C ALA A 180 5.12 19.84 6.13
N SER A 181 5.65 18.85 5.39
CA SER A 181 5.94 17.49 5.87
C SER A 181 7.37 17.29 6.35
N GLU A 182 8.21 18.33 6.25
CA GLU A 182 9.62 18.32 6.69
C GLU A 182 9.78 18.51 8.20
#